data_AF-A0A5F9D9V3-F1
#
_entry.id   AF-A0A5F9D9V3-F1
#
_cell.length_a   1.000
_cell.length_b   1.000
_cell.length_c   1.000
_cell.angle_alpha   90.00
_cell.angle_beta   90.00
_cell.angle_gamma   90.00
#
_symmetry.space_group_name_H-M   'P 1'
#
loop_
_entity.id
_entity.type
_entity.pdbx_description
1 polymer ?
#
loop_
_entity_poly.entity_id
_entity_poly.type
_entity_poly.pdbx_seq_one_letter_code
_entity_poly.pdbx_strand_id
1 'polypeptide(L)'
;MNRKWEEKLKQIEERASHYKRKPLCSVYRPSLSRPEQPPSIWKLFRRQTEAFNFVKSCKQDVHVFALEYKMGDGQRIYLVTTYAQLWFYYKSR
;
A
#
# COMPACT_ATOMS: atom_id res chain seq x y z
N MET A 1 25.94 -36.92 1.15
CA MET A 1 24.77 -36.01 1.26
C MET A 1 25.08 -34.72 2.03
N ASN A 2 25.92 -34.73 3.07
CA ASN A 2 26.16 -33.55 3.93
C ASN A 2 26.87 -32.36 3.25
N ARG A 3 27.88 -32.60 2.39
CA ARG A 3 28.60 -31.50 1.68
C ARG A 3 27.69 -30.59 0.85
N LYS A 4 26.70 -31.17 0.16
CA LYS A 4 25.73 -30.39 -0.63
C LYS A 4 24.86 -29.47 0.24
N TRP A 5 24.64 -29.82 1.50
CA TRP A 5 23.88 -29.00 2.44
C TRP A 5 24.71 -27.86 3.01
N GLU A 6 25.97 -28.14 3.35
CA GLU A 6 26.93 -27.11 3.80
C GLU A 6 27.14 -26.02 2.73
N GLU A 7 27.30 -26.42 1.46
CA GLU A 7 27.43 -25.48 0.35
C GLU A 7 26.19 -24.60 0.17
N LYS A 8 24.98 -25.17 0.30
CA LYS A 8 23.73 -24.40 0.25
C LYS A 8 23.61 -23.43 1.41
N LEU A 9 24.03 -23.83 2.60
CA LEU A 9 23.97 -23.00 3.80
C LEU A 9 24.90 -21.79 3.65
N LYS A 10 26.12 -22.01 3.14
CA LYS A 10 27.05 -20.93 2.82
C LYS A 10 26.51 -19.94 1.78
N GLN A 11 25.87 -20.45 0.71
CA GLN A 11 25.23 -19.58 -0.30
C GLN A 11 24.10 -18.73 0.29
N ILE A 12 23.32 -19.29 1.24
CA ILE A 12 22.26 -18.55 1.93
C ILE A 12 22.85 -17.44 2.81
N GLU A 13 23.91 -17.72 3.56
CA GLU A 13 24.57 -16.74 4.42
C GLU A 13 25.22 -15.60 3.63
N GLU A 14 25.86 -15.91 2.51
CA GLU A 14 26.43 -14.92 1.59
C GLU A 14 25.32 -14.01 1.02
N ARG A 15 24.19 -14.60 0.64
CA ARG A 15 23.04 -13.85 0.10
C ARG A 15 22.35 -12.99 1.16
N ALA A 16 22.24 -13.49 2.40
CA ALA A 16 21.73 -12.72 3.53
C ALA A 16 22.65 -11.53 3.86
N SER A 17 23.96 -11.75 3.85
CA SER A 17 24.97 -10.68 4.04
C SER A 17 24.90 -9.64 2.94
N HIS A 18 24.67 -10.05 1.70
CA HIS A 18 24.46 -9.16 0.56
C HIS A 18 23.21 -8.29 0.76
N TYR A 19 22.07 -8.87 1.14
CA TYR A 19 20.84 -8.10 1.39
C TYR A 19 20.92 -7.19 2.61
N LYS A 20 21.71 -7.55 3.64
CA LYS A 20 21.96 -6.68 4.79
C LYS A 20 22.75 -5.42 4.40
N ARG A 21 23.71 -5.56 3.48
CA ARG A 21 24.55 -4.45 2.99
C ARG A 21 23.87 -3.64 1.89
N LYS A 22 23.10 -4.30 1.02
CA LYS A 22 22.34 -3.72 -0.09
C LYS A 22 20.89 -4.21 0.03
N PRO A 23 20.08 -3.57 0.89
CA PRO A 23 18.67 -3.92 0.96
C PRO A 23 18.07 -3.77 -0.43
N LEU A 24 17.20 -4.71 -0.79
CA LEU A 24 16.39 -4.55 -2.00
C LEU A 24 15.69 -3.20 -1.88
N CYS A 25 15.80 -2.36 -2.92
CA CYS A 25 15.03 -1.13 -2.96
C CYS A 25 13.57 -1.49 -2.70
N SER A 26 12.89 -0.68 -1.88
CA SER A 26 11.45 -0.81 -1.74
C SER A 26 10.86 -0.80 -3.15
N VAL A 27 9.95 -1.75 -3.42
CA VAL A 27 9.26 -1.81 -4.70
C VAL A 27 8.77 -0.40 -5.01
N TYR A 28 9.22 0.16 -6.13
CA TYR A 28 8.88 1.53 -6.50
C TYR A 28 7.36 1.64 -6.51
N ARG A 29 6.82 2.42 -5.58
CA ARG A 29 5.41 2.77 -5.53
C ARG A 29 5.32 4.22 -5.95
N PRO A 30 4.90 4.50 -7.19
CA PRO A 30 4.60 5.85 -7.61
C PRO A 30 3.59 6.44 -6.62
N SER A 31 4.02 7.45 -5.86
CA SER A 31 3.16 8.27 -5.02
C SER A 31 3.17 9.69 -5.60
N LEU A 32 2.00 10.34 -5.58
CA LEU A 32 1.90 11.76 -5.95
C LEU A 32 2.63 12.67 -4.95
N SER A 33 2.79 12.23 -3.71
CA SER A 33 3.51 12.97 -2.67
C SER A 33 5.01 12.83 -2.83
N ARG A 34 5.73 13.96 -2.80
CA ARG A 34 7.19 13.97 -2.56
C ARG A 34 7.50 13.49 -1.13
N PRO A 35 8.74 13.03 -0.84
CA PRO A 35 9.13 12.62 0.52
C PRO A 35 8.91 13.72 1.59
N GLU A 36 8.97 14.98 1.18
CA GLU A 36 8.79 16.17 2.01
C GLU A 36 7.31 16.55 2.23
N GLN A 37 6.40 16.00 1.41
CA GLN A 37 4.97 16.28 1.47
C GLN A 37 4.26 15.28 2.38
N PRO A 38 3.12 15.66 2.98
CA PRO A 38 2.35 14.74 3.79
C PRO A 38 1.97 13.50 2.97
N PRO A 39 1.96 12.32 3.61
CA PRO A 39 1.74 11.06 2.91
C PRO A 39 0.36 11.04 2.24
N SER A 40 0.32 10.50 1.02
CA SER A 40 -0.89 10.12 0.31
C SER A 40 -1.91 9.43 1.22
N ILE A 41 -3.09 10.04 1.40
CA ILE A 41 -4.19 9.41 2.14
C ILE A 41 -4.86 8.37 1.24
N TRP A 42 -4.72 7.09 1.63
CA TRP A 42 -5.41 5.96 1.00
C TRP A 42 -5.86 4.97 2.08
N LYS A 43 -7.02 5.23 2.70
CA LYS A 43 -7.53 4.42 3.81
C LYS A 43 -8.84 3.73 3.45
N LEU A 44 -8.95 2.45 3.77
CA LEU A 44 -10.15 1.65 3.56
C LEU A 44 -10.88 1.43 4.89
N PHE A 45 -12.20 1.52 4.85
CA PHE A 45 -13.11 1.32 5.97
C PHE A 45 -14.21 0.36 5.57
N ARG A 46 -14.65 -0.48 6.51
CA ARG A 46 -15.80 -1.37 6.28
C ARG A 46 -17.13 -0.64 6.49
N ARG A 47 -17.17 0.30 7.43
CA ARG A 47 -18.36 1.08 7.74
C ARG A 47 -18.27 2.49 7.17
N GLN A 48 -19.35 2.96 6.56
CA GLN A 48 -19.44 4.31 6.00
C GLN A 48 -19.25 5.38 7.08
N THR A 49 -19.83 5.15 8.26
CA THR A 49 -19.74 6.05 9.41
C THR A 49 -18.30 6.28 9.85
N GLU A 50 -17.47 5.23 9.85
CA GLU A 50 -16.04 5.34 10.20
C GLU A 50 -15.27 6.15 9.16
N ALA A 51 -15.57 5.97 7.88
CA ALA A 51 -14.97 6.76 6.81
C ALA A 51 -15.27 8.26 6.98
N PHE A 52 -16.53 8.62 7.25
CA PHE A 52 -16.90 10.02 7.50
C PHE A 52 -16.31 10.59 8.79
N ASN A 53 -16.24 9.80 9.86
CA ASN A 53 -15.59 10.23 11.10
C ASN A 53 -14.09 10.49 10.85
N PHE A 54 -13.45 9.71 9.98
CA PHE A 54 -12.07 9.94 9.58
C PHE A 54 -11.91 11.18 8.69
N VAL A 55 -12.83 11.43 7.76
CA VAL A 55 -12.83 12.68 6.96
C VAL A 55 -12.93 13.90 7.87
N LYS A 56 -13.82 13.88 8.86
CA LYS A 56 -13.99 14.98 9.83
C LYS A 56 -12.74 15.27 10.67
N SER A 57 -11.91 14.26 10.95
CA SER A 57 -10.67 14.44 11.70
C SER A 57 -9.48 14.85 10.83
N CYS A 58 -9.63 14.76 9.50
CA CYS A 58 -8.61 15.18 8.55
C CYS A 58 -8.67 16.68 8.30
N LYS A 59 -7.50 17.32 8.22
CA LYS A 59 -7.34 18.74 7.82
C LYS A 59 -7.20 18.93 6.31
N GLN A 60 -7.10 17.82 5.57
CA GLN A 60 -6.89 17.81 4.12
C GLN A 60 -8.24 17.60 3.41
N ASP A 61 -8.34 18.06 2.16
CA ASP A 61 -9.52 17.89 1.33
C ASP A 61 -9.63 16.44 0.82
N VAL A 62 -10.30 15.59 1.61
CA VAL A 62 -10.47 14.16 1.36
C VAL A 62 -11.94 13.79 1.19
N HIS A 63 -12.17 12.81 0.33
CA HIS A 63 -13.49 12.37 -0.09
C HIS A 63 -13.69 10.88 0.16
N VAL A 64 -14.93 10.46 0.36
CA VAL A 64 -15.32 9.06 0.57
C VAL A 64 -15.82 8.46 -0.75
N PHE A 65 -15.26 7.33 -1.14
CA PHE A 65 -15.66 6.55 -2.32
C PHE A 65 -16.16 5.18 -1.87
N ALA A 66 -17.26 4.71 -2.45
CA ALA A 66 -17.76 3.36 -2.21
C ALA A 66 -17.28 2.41 -3.32
N LEU A 67 -16.55 1.37 -2.92
CA LEU A 67 -16.03 0.32 -3.79
C LEU A 67 -16.86 -0.94 -3.57
N GLU A 68 -17.45 -1.48 -4.63
CA GLU A 68 -18.17 -2.76 -4.54
C GLU A 68 -17.18 -3.92 -4.46
N TYR A 69 -17.33 -4.74 -3.42
CA TYR A 69 -16.43 -5.85 -3.14
C TYR A 69 -17.00 -7.15 -3.71
N LYS A 70 -16.52 -7.53 -4.90
CA LYS A 70 -16.96 -8.69 -5.70
C LYS A 70 -18.45 -8.62 -6.07
N MET A 71 -18.76 -8.96 -7.31
CA MET A 71 -20.12 -8.89 -7.85
C MET A 71 -21.02 -9.90 -7.13
N GLY A 72 -22.08 -9.43 -6.45
CA GLY A 72 -23.14 -10.32 -5.93
C GLY A 72 -23.91 -9.74 -4.74
N ASP A 73 -23.21 -9.33 -3.68
CA ASP A 73 -23.86 -9.14 -2.36
C ASP A 73 -24.18 -7.66 -2.02
N GLY A 74 -23.89 -6.72 -2.92
CA GLY A 74 -24.04 -5.28 -2.67
C GLY A 74 -23.14 -4.75 -1.54
N GLN A 75 -22.18 -5.56 -1.08
CA GLN A 75 -21.26 -5.20 -0.01
C GLN A 75 -20.25 -4.17 -0.53
N ARG A 76 -20.15 -3.06 0.21
CA ARG A 76 -19.28 -1.93 -0.13
C ARG A 76 -18.19 -1.75 0.90
N ILE A 77 -16.99 -1.44 0.41
CA ILE A 77 -15.87 -0.97 1.21
C ILE A 77 -15.69 0.51 0.90
N TYR A 78 -15.44 1.33 1.91
CA TYR A 78 -15.33 2.78 1.77
C TYR A 78 -13.86 3.20 1.74
N LEU A 79 -13.42 3.79 0.64
CA LEU A 79 -12.09 4.37 0.49
C LEU A 79 -12.14 5.86 0.81
N VAL A 80 -11.23 6.35 1.63
CA VAL A 80 -11.00 7.78 1.84
C VAL A 80 -9.69 8.18 1.18
N THR A 81 -9.78 9.12 0.23
CA THR A 81 -8.64 9.65 -0.52
C THR A 81 -8.98 11.00 -1.18
N THR A 82 -8.03 11.63 -1.86
CA THR A 82 -8.26 12.86 -2.65
C THR A 82 -8.64 12.51 -4.08
N TYR A 83 -9.29 13.44 -4.80
CA TYR A 83 -9.64 13.22 -6.21
C TYR A 83 -8.43 12.96 -7.11
N ALA A 84 -7.35 13.73 -6.93
CA ALA A 84 -6.13 13.56 -7.70
C ALA A 84 -5.51 12.16 -7.48
N GLN A 85 -5.49 11.71 -6.22
CA GLN A 85 -4.96 10.41 -5.84
C GLN A 85 -5.80 9.26 -6.40
N LEU A 86 -7.13 9.36 -6.30
CA LEU A 86 -8.02 8.37 -6.90
C LEU A 86 -7.82 8.31 -8.41
N TRP A 87 -7.81 9.46 -9.09
CA TRP A 87 -7.67 9.54 -10.53
C TRP A 87 -6.35 8.94 -11.04
N PHE A 88 -5.25 9.18 -10.32
CA PHE A 88 -3.94 8.61 -10.64
C PHE A 88 -3.97 7.08 -10.72
N TYR A 89 -4.58 6.42 -9.73
CA TYR A 89 -4.67 4.95 -9.71
C TYR A 89 -5.81 4.42 -10.59
N TYR A 90 -6.90 5.16 -10.76
CA TYR A 90 -8.04 4.72 -11.56
C TYR A 90 -7.76 4.80 -13.07
N LYS A 91 -7.08 5.85 -13.53
CA LYS A 91 -6.72 6.03 -14.95
C LYS A 91 -5.71 5.00 -15.46
N SER A 92 -4.87 4.49 -14.57
CA SER A 92 -3.79 3.56 -14.91
C SER A 92 -4.27 2.10 -15.09
N ARG A 93 -5.59 1.90 -15.15
CA ARG A 93 -6.23 0.58 -15.13
C ARG A 93 -6.86 0.22 -16.46
#